data_AF-A0A6P7H7F9-F1
#
_entry.id   AF-A0A6P7H7F9-F1
#
_cell.length_a   1.000
_cell.length_b   1.000
_cell.length_c   1.000
_cell.angle_alpha   90.00
_cell.angle_beta   90.00
_cell.angle_gamma   90.00
#
_symmetry.space_group_name_H-M   'P 1'
#
loop_
_entity.id
_entity.type
_entity.pdbx_description
1 polymer ?
#
loop_
_entity_poly.entity_id
_entity_poly.type
_entity_poly.pdbx_seq_one_letter_code
_entity_poly.pdbx_strand_id
1 'polypeptide(L)'
;MVEKASEAELISEMEAKDRYSTRYYELKYKCEDRPSLVSSESSIKGKRSFKLPPIEFKKYSGDLIDWLPFWSQFRVVHDDLSIDLNDKIAYLRQATIDGSKARRLVESFPAVADYYSKIIEFEV
;
A
#
# COMPACT_ATOMS: atom_id res chain seq x y z
N MET A 1 50.49 2.46 20.55
CA MET A 1 49.79 2.50 21.85
C MET A 1 48.34 2.16 21.56
N VAL A 2 47.85 1.00 22.04
CA VAL A 2 46.42 0.65 21.90
C VAL A 2 45.71 1.28 23.08
N GLU A 3 44.84 2.26 22.83
CA GLU A 3 43.96 2.82 23.85
C GLU A 3 43.10 1.68 24.40
N LYS A 4 43.36 1.30 25.65
CA LYS A 4 42.52 0.35 26.35
C LYS A 4 41.30 1.13 26.84
N ALA A 5 40.14 0.87 26.25
CA ALA A 5 38.86 1.34 26.75
C ALA A 5 38.76 0.99 28.25
N SER A 6 38.39 1.96 29.07
CA SER A 6 38.28 1.71 30.51
C SER A 6 37.12 0.76 30.79
N GLU A 7 37.21 -0.01 31.86
CA GLU A 7 36.14 -0.92 32.28
C GLU A 7 34.79 -0.20 32.42
N ALA A 8 34.80 1.06 32.84
CA ALA A 8 33.61 1.90 32.94
C ALA A 8 32.97 2.23 31.57
N GLU A 9 33.77 2.39 30.51
CA GLU A 9 33.24 2.63 29.17
C GLU A 9 32.60 1.36 28.58
N LEU A 10 33.22 0.20 28.82
CA LEU A 10 32.66 -1.09 28.41
C LEU A 10 31.34 -1.40 29.14
N ILE A 11 31.26 -1.10 30.44
CA ILE A 11 30.03 -1.25 31.22
C ILE A 11 28.95 -0.29 30.66
N SER A 12 29.30 0.98 30.42
CA SER A 12 28.37 1.97 29.87
C SER A 12 27.80 1.56 28.50
N GLU A 13 28.65 1.04 27.61
CA GLU A 13 28.23 0.55 26.30
C GLU A 13 27.34 -0.69 26.39
N MET A 14 27.67 -1.62 27.29
CA MET A 14 26.86 -2.82 27.53
C MET A 14 25.47 -2.46 28.05
N GLU A 15 25.39 -1.56 29.03
CA GLU A 15 24.10 -1.06 29.52
C GLU A 15 23.34 -0.28 28.44
N ALA A 16 24.03 0.47 27.57
CA ALA A 16 23.39 1.18 26.47
C ALA A 16 22.75 0.21 25.46
N LYS A 17 23.44 -0.89 25.15
CA LYS A 17 22.93 -1.96 24.29
C LYS A 17 21.72 -2.67 24.91
N ASP A 18 21.78 -2.94 26.21
CA ASP A 18 20.68 -3.59 26.92
C ASP A 18 19.43 -2.69 27.00
N ARG A 19 19.63 -1.39 27.23
CA ARG A 19 18.55 -0.39 27.18
C ARG A 19 17.90 -0.31 25.80
N TYR A 20 18.70 -0.32 24.73
CA TYR A 20 18.18 -0.32 23.36
C TYR A 20 17.40 -1.60 23.05
N SER A 21 17.96 -2.76 23.38
CA SER A 21 17.34 -4.07 23.19
C SER A 21 15.98 -4.14 23.89
N THR A 22 15.93 -3.74 25.16
CA THR A 22 14.70 -3.71 25.96
C THR A 22 13.63 -2.84 25.30
N ARG A 23 13.98 -1.61 24.90
CA ARG A 23 13.03 -0.68 24.27
C ARG A 23 12.55 -1.16 22.90
N TYR A 24 13.44 -1.79 22.13
CA TYR A 24 13.09 -2.37 20.83
C TYR A 24 12.07 -3.49 20.97
N TYR A 25 12.30 -4.44 21.90
CA TYR A 25 11.37 -5.55 22.13
C TYR A 25 10.07 -5.10 22.79
N GLU A 26 10.11 -4.11 23.69
CA GLU A 26 8.90 -3.50 24.26
C GLU A 26 8.02 -2.85 23.18
N LEU A 27 8.63 -2.07 22.27
CA LEU A 27 7.90 -1.43 21.18
C LEU A 27 7.34 -2.45 20.19
N LYS A 28 8.10 -3.50 19.88
CA LYS A 28 7.68 -4.60 19.03
C LYS A 28 6.48 -5.34 19.63
N TYR A 29 6.57 -5.70 20.91
CA TYR A 29 5.50 -6.37 21.63
C TYR A 29 4.22 -5.51 21.72
N LYS A 30 4.37 -4.20 21.92
CA LYS A 30 3.23 -3.27 21.97
C LYS A 30 2.52 -3.07 20.61
N CYS A 31 3.22 -3.33 19.50
CA CYS A 31 2.65 -3.29 18.16
C CYS A 31 2.00 -4.62 17.77
N GLU A 32 2.59 -5.74 18.20
CA GLU A 32 2.14 -7.10 17.85
C GLU A 32 0.96 -7.58 18.74
N ASP A 33 0.85 -7.10 19.99
CA ASP A 33 -0.14 -7.56 20.98
C ASP A 33 -1.27 -6.55 21.25
N ARG A 34 -1.76 -5.84 20.22
CA ARG A 34 -2.99 -5.03 20.34
C ARG A 34 -4.21 -5.89 19.99
N PRO A 35 -4.94 -6.46 20.98
CA PRO A 35 -6.30 -6.92 20.71
C PRO A 35 -7.14 -5.69 20.35
N SER A 36 -7.83 -5.80 19.23
CA SER A 36 -8.84 -4.86 18.76
C SER A 36 -10.03 -4.83 19.74
N LEU A 37 -9.94 -4.03 20.79
CA LEU A 37 -11.08 -3.74 21.67
C LEU A 37 -11.59 -2.31 21.43
N VAL A 38 -12.48 -2.25 20.43
CA VAL A 38 -13.67 -1.39 20.29
C VAL A 38 -13.93 -0.40 21.44
N SER A 39 -13.73 0.89 21.15
CA SER A 39 -14.61 1.93 21.70
C SER A 39 -15.82 2.03 20.77
N SER A 40 -16.95 1.57 21.28
CA SER A 40 -18.28 1.79 20.70
C SER A 40 -18.63 3.27 20.83
N GLU A 41 -18.17 4.08 19.88
CA GLU A 41 -19.02 5.14 19.36
C GLU A 41 -19.77 4.54 18.17
N SER A 42 -21.07 4.38 18.39
CA SER A 42 -22.08 4.16 17.37
C SER A 42 -22.02 5.28 16.33
N SER A 43 -21.14 5.13 15.37
CA SER A 43 -21.34 5.70 14.06
C SER A 43 -21.19 4.55 13.10
N ILE A 44 -22.29 4.28 12.40
CA ILE A 44 -22.34 3.47 11.19
C ILE A 44 -21.28 4.02 10.24
N LYS A 45 -20.06 3.55 10.38
CA LYS A 45 -18.99 3.67 9.39
C LYS A 45 -19.09 2.39 8.58
N GLY A 46 -20.30 1.99 8.16
CA GLY A 46 -20.93 2.70 7.05
C GLY A 46 -19.99 2.44 5.91
N LYS A 47 -20.28 1.37 5.14
CA LYS A 47 -19.72 1.11 3.81
C LYS A 47 -19.39 2.47 3.22
N ARG A 48 -18.12 2.90 3.30
CA ARG A 48 -17.77 4.20 2.74
C ARG A 48 -17.66 3.90 1.26
N SER A 49 -18.82 3.76 0.63
CA SER A 49 -19.02 4.18 -0.72
C SER A 49 -18.76 5.68 -0.71
N PHE A 50 -17.49 6.07 -0.57
CA PHE A 50 -17.04 7.28 -1.20
C PHE A 50 -17.31 7.01 -2.67
N LYS A 51 -18.51 7.39 -3.11
CA LYS A 51 -18.74 7.69 -4.50
C LYS A 51 -17.88 8.92 -4.74
N LEU A 52 -16.59 8.66 -4.92
CA LEU A 52 -15.67 9.62 -5.50
C LEU A 52 -16.38 10.17 -6.73
N PRO A 53 -16.34 11.49 -6.97
CA PRO A 53 -16.78 12.03 -8.26
C PRO A 53 -16.16 11.12 -9.33
N PRO A 54 -16.93 10.61 -10.29
CA PRO A 54 -16.41 9.68 -11.27
C PRO A 54 -15.14 10.29 -11.83
N ILE A 55 -13.98 9.73 -11.44
CA ILE A 55 -12.72 10.17 -11.99
C ILE A 55 -12.84 9.75 -13.45
N GLU A 56 -13.11 10.73 -14.30
CA GLU A 56 -13.09 10.53 -15.74
C GLU A 56 -11.62 10.40 -16.13
N PHE A 57 -11.09 9.19 -15.94
CA PHE A 57 -9.81 8.84 -16.51
C PHE A 57 -9.90 9.01 -18.02
N LYS A 58 -8.81 9.51 -18.62
CA LYS A 58 -8.64 9.33 -20.06
C LYS A 58 -8.73 7.85 -20.38
N LYS A 59 -9.63 7.50 -21.29
CA LYS A 59 -9.85 6.09 -21.64
C LYS A 59 -8.61 5.54 -22.34
N TYR A 60 -8.06 4.46 -21.81
CA TYR A 60 -6.86 3.80 -22.32
C TYR A 60 -7.23 2.66 -23.27
N SER A 61 -6.72 2.71 -24.51
CA SER A 61 -6.94 1.68 -25.53
C SER A 61 -5.95 0.50 -25.43
N GLY A 62 -4.87 0.64 -24.66
CA GLY A 62 -3.72 -0.26 -24.78
C GLY A 62 -2.62 0.26 -25.72
N ASP A 63 -2.72 1.48 -26.24
CA ASP A 63 -1.68 2.10 -27.05
C ASP A 63 -0.61 2.77 -26.18
N LEU A 64 0.66 2.50 -26.48
CA LEU A 64 1.82 3.06 -25.75
C LEU A 64 1.84 4.60 -25.72
N ILE A 65 1.28 5.26 -26.74
CA ILE A 65 1.22 6.73 -26.83
C ILE A 65 0.32 7.31 -25.73
N ASP A 66 -0.76 6.59 -25.40
CA ASP A 66 -1.75 7.01 -24.41
C ASP A 66 -1.43 6.49 -23.00
N TRP A 67 -0.41 5.62 -22.85
CA TRP A 67 0.00 5.05 -21.57
C TRP A 67 0.54 6.10 -20.60
N LEU A 68 1.47 6.96 -21.04
CA LEU A 68 2.07 7.98 -20.17
C LEU A 68 1.04 9.00 -19.62
N PRO A 69 0.16 9.58 -20.47
CA PRO A 69 -0.93 10.44 -19.98
C PRO A 69 -1.88 9.72 -19.02
N PHE A 70 -2.21 8.45 -19.31
CA PHE A 70 -3.05 7.62 -18.45
C PHE A 70 -2.38 7.39 -17.09
N TRP A 71 -1.13 6.91 -17.08
CA TRP A 71 -0.42 6.52 -15.87
C TRP A 71 -0.18 7.71 -14.94
N SER A 72 0.09 8.90 -15.49
CA SER A 72 0.20 10.14 -14.70
C SER A 72 -1.07 10.43 -13.88
N GLN A 73 -2.26 10.15 -14.43
CA GLN A 73 -3.53 10.31 -13.72
C GLN A 73 -3.80 9.13 -12.78
N PHE A 74 -3.54 7.90 -13.22
CA PHE A 74 -3.82 6.70 -12.46
C PHE A 74 -2.91 6.51 -11.24
N ARG A 75 -1.71 7.11 -11.27
CA ARG A 75 -0.74 7.06 -10.17
C ARG A 75 -1.31 7.57 -8.84
N VAL A 76 -2.22 8.55 -8.89
CA VAL A 76 -2.90 9.06 -7.69
C VAL A 76 -3.72 7.96 -7.00
N VAL A 77 -4.36 7.08 -7.77
CA VAL A 77 -5.10 5.91 -7.26
C VAL A 77 -4.17 4.76 -6.89
N HIS A 78 -3.08 4.58 -7.63
CA HIS A 78 -2.08 3.55 -7.35
C HIS A 78 -1.37 3.80 -6.01
N ASP A 79 -0.89 5.03 -5.78
CA ASP A 79 -0.11 5.43 -4.60
C ASP A 79 -1.00 5.60 -3.34
N ASP A 80 -2.32 5.72 -3.50
CA ASP A 80 -3.24 5.83 -2.38
C ASP A 80 -3.44 4.47 -1.69
N LEU A 81 -3.00 4.37 -0.43
CA LEU A 81 -3.13 3.18 0.41
C LEU A 81 -4.52 3.03 1.04
N SER A 82 -5.36 4.06 0.96
CA SER A 82 -6.73 4.03 1.50
C SER A 82 -7.73 3.35 0.56
N ILE A 83 -7.35 3.15 -0.70
CA ILE A 83 -8.15 2.48 -1.73
C ILE A 83 -7.81 0.98 -1.71
N ASP A 84 -8.84 0.14 -1.60
CA ASP A 84 -8.66 -1.31 -1.63
C ASP A 84 -8.18 -1.79 -3.01
N LEU A 85 -7.43 -2.88 -3.06
CA LEU A 85 -6.92 -3.44 -4.31
C LEU A 85 -8.06 -3.82 -5.28
N ASN A 86 -9.21 -4.27 -4.77
CA ASN A 86 -10.39 -4.55 -5.58
C ASN A 86 -10.96 -3.27 -6.21
N ASP A 87 -11.00 -2.19 -5.43
CA ASP A 87 -11.42 -0.88 -5.92
C ASP A 87 -10.43 -0.34 -6.96
N LYS A 88 -9.12 -0.55 -6.80
CA LYS A 88 -8.10 -0.20 -7.81
C LYS A 88 -8.29 -0.95 -9.12
N ILE A 89 -8.64 -2.24 -9.07
CA ILE A 89 -8.97 -3.04 -10.26
C ILE A 89 -10.26 -2.50 -10.91
N ALA A 90 -11.26 -2.13 -10.12
CA ALA A 90 -12.48 -1.52 -10.63
C ALA A 90 -12.21 -0.17 -11.34
N TYR A 91 -11.32 0.66 -10.77
CA TYR A 91 -10.88 1.91 -11.41
C TYR A 91 -10.11 1.66 -12.70
N LEU A 92 -9.22 0.66 -12.73
CA LEU A 92 -8.49 0.29 -13.92
C LEU A 92 -9.43 -0.20 -15.03
N ARG A 93 -10.45 -0.98 -14.67
CA ARG A 93 -11.51 -1.42 -15.60
C ARG A 93 -12.31 -0.24 -16.16
N GLN A 94 -12.64 0.75 -15.32
CA GLN A 94 -13.33 1.96 -15.76
C GLN A 94 -12.44 2.85 -16.66
N ALA A 95 -11.14 2.86 -16.42
CA ALA A 95 -10.19 3.67 -17.17
C ALA A 95 -9.79 3.04 -18.53
N THR A 96 -10.18 1.81 -18.82
CA THR A 96 -9.89 1.12 -20.08
C THR A 96 -11.08 1.19 -21.04
N ILE A 97 -10.80 1.31 -22.35
CA ILE A 97 -11.83 1.30 -23.40
C ILE A 97 -12.40 -0.12 -23.56
N ASP A 98 -13.73 -0.26 -23.59
CA ASP A 98 -14.37 -1.56 -23.86
C ASP A 98 -13.89 -2.16 -25.19
N GLY A 99 -13.49 -3.44 -25.18
CA GLY A 99 -12.98 -4.15 -26.35
C GLY A 99 -11.51 -3.92 -26.68
N SER A 100 -10.81 -3.08 -25.90
CA SER A 100 -9.39 -2.79 -26.07
C SER A 100 -8.48 -3.90 -25.51
N LYS A 101 -7.18 -3.88 -25.87
CA LYS A 101 -6.21 -4.87 -25.36
C LYS A 101 -6.07 -4.78 -23.84
N ALA A 102 -5.93 -3.55 -23.32
CA ALA A 102 -5.86 -3.28 -21.89
C ALA A 102 -7.12 -3.79 -21.16
N ARG A 103 -8.31 -3.58 -21.74
CA ARG A 103 -9.56 -4.06 -21.14
C ARG A 103 -9.61 -5.58 -21.04
N ARG A 104 -9.21 -6.29 -22.10
CA ARG A 104 -9.14 -7.75 -22.08
C ARG A 104 -8.14 -8.25 -21.03
N LEU A 105 -7.03 -7.56 -20.86
CA LEU A 105 -6.03 -7.90 -19.86
C LEU A 105 -6.64 -7.74 -18.47
N VAL A 106 -7.22 -6.60 -18.14
CA VAL A 106 -7.87 -6.34 -16.85
C VAL A 106 -9.02 -7.31 -16.56
N GLU A 107 -9.85 -7.64 -17.55
CA GLU A 107 -10.95 -8.60 -17.39
C GLU A 107 -10.49 -10.07 -17.32
N SER A 108 -9.29 -10.39 -17.83
CA SER A 108 -8.75 -11.75 -17.76
C SER A 108 -8.31 -12.16 -16.36
N PHE A 109 -8.04 -11.20 -15.48
CA PHE A 109 -7.70 -11.48 -14.11
C PHE A 109 -8.97 -11.53 -13.25
N PRO A 110 -9.16 -12.59 -12.44
CA PRO A 110 -10.24 -12.62 -11.48
C PRO A 110 -10.07 -11.44 -10.50
N ALA A 111 -11.16 -10.73 -10.19
CA ALA A 111 -11.20 -9.56 -9.33
C ALA A 111 -10.86 -9.90 -7.86
N VAL A 112 -9.62 -10.32 -7.65
CA VAL A 112 -9.04 -10.73 -6.38
C VAL A 112 -7.82 -9.86 -6.18
N ALA A 113 -7.73 -9.24 -5.00
CA ALA A 113 -6.72 -8.27 -4.60
C ALA A 113 -5.28 -8.70 -4.94
N ASP A 114 -4.99 -10.00 -4.87
CA ASP A 114 -3.69 -10.61 -5.14
C ASP A 114 -3.19 -10.49 -6.60
N TYR A 115 -4.07 -10.15 -7.56
CA TYR A 115 -3.71 -10.05 -8.98
C TYR A 115 -3.42 -8.62 -9.44
N TYR A 116 -3.72 -7.59 -8.64
CA TYR A 116 -3.45 -6.20 -9.03
C TYR A 116 -1.97 -5.97 -9.35
N SER A 117 -1.07 -6.49 -8.51
CA SER A 117 0.37 -6.40 -8.74
C SER A 117 0.80 -7.09 -10.04
N LYS A 118 0.16 -8.20 -10.41
CA LYS A 118 0.43 -8.92 -11.67
C LYS A 118 -0.08 -8.13 -12.88
N ILE A 119 -1.25 -7.49 -12.77
CA ILE A 119 -1.80 -6.67 -13.86
C ILE A 119 -0.83 -5.53 -14.19
N ILE A 120 -0.34 -4.82 -13.18
CA ILE A 120 0.61 -3.71 -13.39
C ILE A 120 1.94 -4.21 -13.96
N GLU A 121 2.43 -5.37 -13.53
CA GLU A 121 3.67 -5.97 -14.06
C GLU A 121 3.52 -6.44 -15.51
N PHE A 122 2.33 -6.83 -15.97
CA PHE A 122 2.08 -7.24 -17.35
C PHE A 122 1.79 -6.07 -18.31
N GLU A 123 1.43 -4.89 -17.80
CA GLU A 123 1.07 -3.71 -18.60
C GLU A 123 2.27 -2.74 -18.80
N VAL A 124 3.36 -2.89 -18.03
CA VAL A 124 4.63 -2.14 -18.16
C VAL A 124 5.65 -2.93 -18.96
#